data_AF-A0A7S2T4L2-F1
#
_entry.id   AF-A0A7S2T4L2-F1
#
_cell.length_a   1.000
_cell.length_b   1.000
_cell.length_c   1.000
_cell.angle_alpha   90.00
_cell.angle_beta   90.00
_cell.angle_gamma   90.00
#
_symmetry.space_group_name_H-M   'P 1'
#
loop_
_entity.id
_entity.type
_entity.pdbx_description
1 polymer ?
#
loop_
_entity_poly.entity_id
_entity_poly.type
_entity_poly.pdbx_seq_one_letter_code
_entity_poly.pdbx_strand_id
1 'polypeptide(L)'
;EEGAEEAGEGDEEKAPPKRVRHGKGTYSERGNTYTGDWEDDKMQGKGKFTYASKAEYEGDWVGNQYQGTGKYTWPDGSSYEGSWEENALHGEGIYTDAEGHRFKGEFFNGKGNNLVKLL
;
A
#
# COMPACT_ATOMS: atom_id res chain seq x y z
N GLU A 1 -52.55 -41.97 -1.96
CA GLU A 1 -52.20 -41.24 -0.73
C GLU A 1 -50.73 -41.44 -0.47
N GLU A 2 -49.90 -40.44 -0.78
CA GLU A 2 -49.61 -39.25 0.07
C GLU A 2 -48.64 -39.65 1.20
N GLY A 3 -47.48 -39.02 1.39
CA GLY A 3 -46.90 -37.84 0.77
C GLY A 3 -45.39 -37.82 1.00
N ALA A 4 -44.71 -37.04 0.17
CA ALA A 4 -43.31 -36.70 0.36
C ALA A 4 -43.21 -35.64 1.47
N GLU A 5 -42.42 -35.91 2.51
CA GLU A 5 -42.03 -34.90 3.48
C GLU A 5 -40.77 -34.20 2.97
N GLU A 6 -40.95 -33.05 2.30
CA GLU A 6 -39.88 -32.09 2.10
C GLU A 6 -39.55 -31.43 3.45
N ALA A 7 -38.37 -31.73 3.97
CA ALA A 7 -37.80 -30.99 5.10
C ALA A 7 -37.35 -29.61 4.58
N GLY A 8 -38.06 -28.58 5.04
CA GLY A 8 -37.86 -27.19 4.63
C GLY A 8 -36.43 -26.68 4.83
N GLU A 9 -35.94 -25.97 3.82
CA GLU A 9 -34.74 -25.14 3.91
C GLU A 9 -34.97 -24.06 4.98
N GLY A 10 -34.22 -24.16 6.08
CA GLY A 10 -34.17 -23.11 7.08
C GLY A 10 -33.57 -21.86 6.47
N ASP A 11 -34.29 -20.74 6.58
CA ASP A 11 -33.81 -19.41 6.23
C ASP A 11 -32.66 -19.07 7.20
N GLU A 12 -31.43 -19.38 6.81
CA GLU A 12 -30.23 -18.99 7.53
C GLU A 12 -30.15 -17.46 7.44
N GLU A 13 -30.56 -16.77 8.51
CA GLU A 13 -30.53 -15.31 8.62
C GLU A 13 -29.10 -14.83 8.34
N LYS A 14 -28.85 -14.50 7.07
CA LYS A 14 -27.51 -14.17 6.58
C LYS A 14 -27.10 -12.90 7.31
N ALA A 15 -26.11 -13.02 8.21
CA ALA A 15 -25.60 -11.91 8.99
C ALA A 15 -25.43 -10.66 8.09
N PRO A 16 -25.84 -9.47 8.56
CA PRO A 16 -25.78 -8.27 7.73
C PRO A 16 -24.36 -8.09 7.18
N PRO A 17 -24.20 -7.66 5.92
CA PRO A 17 -22.88 -7.54 5.31
C PRO A 17 -22.00 -6.65 6.17
N LYS A 18 -20.80 -7.15 6.48
CA LYS A 18 -19.80 -6.38 7.22
C LYS A 18 -19.54 -5.08 6.47
N ARG A 19 -19.67 -3.95 7.15
CA ARG A 19 -19.28 -2.65 6.59
C ARG A 19 -17.75 -2.65 6.47
N VAL A 20 -17.26 -2.60 5.24
CA VAL A 20 -15.83 -2.49 4.89
C VAL A 20 -15.54 -1.09 4.37
N ARG A 21 -14.31 -0.62 4.54
CA ARG A 21 -13.84 0.64 3.94
C ARG A 21 -13.78 0.49 2.42
N HIS A 22 -14.31 1.49 1.73
CA HIS A 22 -14.32 1.58 0.27
C HIS A 22 -14.29 3.05 -0.15
N GLY A 23 -13.62 3.39 -1.26
CA GLY A 23 -13.45 4.75 -1.74
C GLY A 23 -12.41 5.54 -0.94
N LYS A 24 -12.52 6.86 -0.86
CA LYS A 24 -11.52 7.69 -0.16
C LYS A 24 -11.74 7.70 1.34
N GLY A 25 -10.68 7.60 2.12
CA GLY A 25 -10.77 7.68 3.58
C GLY A 25 -9.43 7.79 4.30
N THR A 26 -9.52 8.17 5.57
CA THR A 26 -8.38 8.24 6.49
C THR A 26 -8.51 7.18 7.58
N TYR A 27 -7.42 6.48 7.86
CA TYR A 27 -7.27 5.53 8.95
C TYR A 27 -6.14 5.99 9.87
N SER A 28 -6.36 5.95 11.18
CA SER A 28 -5.33 6.27 12.16
C SER A 28 -5.34 5.25 13.30
N GLU A 29 -4.18 4.64 13.57
CA GLU A 29 -4.02 3.69 14.67
C GLU A 29 -2.58 3.74 15.19
N ARG A 30 -2.41 3.87 16.51
CA ARG A 30 -1.11 3.78 17.22
C ARG A 30 -0.01 4.64 16.58
N GLY A 31 -0.37 5.83 16.08
CA GLY A 31 0.56 6.77 15.45
C GLY A 31 0.81 6.55 13.95
N ASN A 32 0.30 5.46 13.37
CA ASN A 32 0.24 5.29 11.92
C ASN A 32 -0.99 5.98 11.36
N THR A 33 -0.86 6.61 10.19
CA THR A 33 -1.97 7.22 9.47
C THR A 33 -1.91 6.85 8.00
N TYR A 34 -3.01 6.38 7.42
CA TYR A 34 -3.20 6.25 5.99
C TYR A 34 -4.28 7.22 5.52
N THR A 35 -4.05 7.91 4.40
CA THR A 35 -5.08 8.66 3.67
C THR A 35 -4.99 8.31 2.19
N GLY A 36 -6.06 7.76 1.63
CA GLY A 36 -6.04 7.29 0.25
C GLY A 36 -7.30 6.52 -0.14
N ASP A 37 -7.21 5.78 -1.24
CA ASP A 37 -8.29 4.93 -1.73
C ASP A 37 -8.33 3.57 -1.00
N TRP A 38 -9.55 3.07 -0.80
CA TRP A 38 -9.84 1.81 -0.13
C TRP A 38 -10.68 0.93 -1.04
N GLU A 39 -10.39 -0.37 -1.02
CA GLU A 39 -11.21 -1.42 -1.64
C GLU A 39 -11.27 -2.61 -0.67
N ASP A 40 -12.47 -2.93 -0.19
CA ASP A 40 -12.73 -4.05 0.72
C ASP A 40 -11.76 -4.12 1.92
N ASP A 41 -11.68 -3.02 2.67
CA ASP A 41 -10.78 -2.84 3.82
C ASP A 41 -9.27 -2.87 3.51
N LYS A 42 -8.88 -2.89 2.23
CA LYS A 42 -7.48 -2.80 1.80
C LYS A 42 -7.16 -1.42 1.24
N MET A 43 -5.96 -0.94 1.52
CA MET A 43 -5.38 0.22 0.86
C MET A 43 -5.18 -0.10 -0.62
N GLN A 44 -5.64 0.79 -1.49
CA GLN A 44 -5.71 0.61 -2.94
C GLN A 44 -5.44 1.94 -3.64
N GLY A 45 -5.18 1.93 -4.94
CA GLY A 45 -5.14 3.15 -5.76
C GLY A 45 -4.05 4.11 -5.29
N LYS A 46 -4.38 5.39 -5.09
CA LYS A 46 -3.43 6.40 -4.60
C LYS A 46 -3.60 6.62 -3.11
N GLY A 47 -2.49 6.68 -2.39
CA GLY A 47 -2.54 6.98 -0.97
C GLY A 47 -1.20 7.34 -0.36
N LYS A 48 -1.27 7.97 0.81
CA LYS A 48 -0.15 8.31 1.66
C LYS A 48 -0.27 7.58 3.00
N PHE A 49 0.78 6.87 3.39
CA PHE A 49 0.94 6.26 4.71
C PHE A 49 2.07 6.95 5.45
N THR A 50 1.77 7.49 6.63
CA THR A 50 2.74 8.02 7.57
C THR A 50 2.87 7.05 8.73
N TYR A 51 4.07 6.52 8.94
CA TYR A 51 4.37 5.59 10.02
C TYR A 51 4.54 6.32 11.35
N ALA A 52 4.29 5.61 12.45
CA ALA A 52 4.60 6.10 13.80
C ALA A 52 6.10 6.48 13.95
N SER A 53 6.98 5.82 13.19
CA SER A 53 8.42 6.11 13.10
C SER A 53 8.76 7.40 12.35
N LYS A 54 7.77 8.10 11.80
CA LYS A 54 7.90 9.26 10.89
C LYS A 54 8.40 8.93 9.49
N ALA A 55 8.62 7.67 9.15
CA ALA A 55 8.75 7.29 7.75
C ALA A 55 7.44 7.53 7.00
N GLU A 56 7.50 7.74 5.70
CA GLU A 56 6.32 8.01 4.87
C GLU A 56 6.42 7.28 3.54
N TYR A 57 5.31 6.75 3.05
CA TYR A 57 5.14 6.33 1.66
C TYR A 57 3.98 7.08 1.03
N GLU A 58 4.17 7.60 -0.17
CA GLU A 58 3.13 8.22 -0.99
C GLU A 58 3.23 7.68 -2.41
N GLY A 59 2.18 6.99 -2.89
CA GLY A 59 2.26 6.30 -4.17
C GLY A 59 1.06 5.42 -4.48
N ASP A 60 1.29 4.46 -5.37
CA ASP A 60 0.32 3.44 -5.77
C ASP A 60 0.25 2.29 -4.77
N TRP A 61 -0.97 1.83 -4.51
CA TRP A 61 -1.28 0.75 -3.59
C TRP A 61 -2.09 -0.34 -4.28
N VAL A 62 -1.75 -1.59 -4.01
CA VAL A 62 -2.57 -2.76 -4.37
C VAL A 62 -2.65 -3.68 -3.18
N GLY A 63 -3.85 -3.79 -2.60
CA GLY A 63 -4.12 -4.76 -1.54
C GLY A 63 -3.22 -4.61 -0.30
N ASN A 64 -3.04 -3.39 0.21
CA ASN A 64 -2.13 -3.04 1.32
C ASN A 64 -0.63 -3.08 1.00
N GLN A 65 -0.25 -3.26 -0.27
CA GLN A 65 1.13 -3.26 -0.69
C GLN A 65 1.46 -2.04 -1.53
N TYR A 66 2.66 -1.48 -1.35
CA TYR A 66 3.19 -0.52 -2.31
C TYR A 66 3.39 -1.21 -3.66
N GLN A 67 2.95 -0.54 -4.71
CA GLN A 67 3.05 -1.02 -6.08
C GLN A 67 3.33 0.17 -7.01
N GLY A 68 3.51 -0.09 -8.30
CA GLY A 68 3.53 0.94 -9.33
C GLY A 68 4.58 2.02 -9.07
N THR A 69 4.15 3.28 -8.92
CA THR A 69 5.05 4.41 -8.68
C THR A 69 4.82 5.04 -7.31
N GLY A 70 5.89 5.43 -6.64
CA GLY A 70 5.78 6.05 -5.33
C GLY A 70 7.07 6.61 -4.79
N LYS A 71 6.93 7.41 -3.74
CA LYS A 71 8.01 7.99 -2.97
C LYS A 71 7.97 7.45 -1.54
N TYR A 72 9.08 6.90 -1.08
CA TYR A 72 9.30 6.57 0.32
C TYR A 72 10.32 7.54 0.91
N THR A 73 10.01 8.12 2.06
CA THR A 73 10.90 8.99 2.83
C THR A 73 11.20 8.30 4.15
N TRP A 74 12.49 8.06 4.41
CA TRP A 74 12.96 7.50 5.68
C TRP A 74 13.01 8.59 6.77
N PRO A 75 13.04 8.21 8.06
CA PRO A 75 13.06 9.17 9.16
C PRO A 75 14.30 10.08 9.21
N ASP A 76 15.40 9.64 8.59
CA ASP A 76 16.63 10.42 8.47
C ASP A 76 16.57 11.49 7.35
N GLY A 77 15.48 11.52 6.57
CA GLY A 77 15.29 12.43 5.45
C GLY A 77 15.76 11.90 4.11
N SER A 78 16.45 10.74 4.08
CA SER A 78 16.71 10.06 2.81
C SER A 78 15.40 9.65 2.15
N SER A 79 15.39 9.49 0.83
CA SER A 79 14.18 9.10 0.10
C SER A 79 14.47 8.31 -1.17
N TYR A 80 13.48 7.54 -1.61
CA TYR A 80 13.47 6.88 -2.90
C TYR A 80 12.20 7.27 -3.63
N GLU A 81 12.34 7.70 -4.88
CA GLU A 81 11.24 7.98 -5.79
C GLU A 81 11.44 7.14 -7.05
N GLY A 82 10.50 6.24 -7.35
CA GLY A 82 10.65 5.31 -8.47
C GLY A 82 9.57 4.25 -8.49
N SER A 83 9.88 3.13 -9.14
CA SER A 83 8.94 2.02 -9.25
C SER A 83 8.99 1.12 -8.00
N TRP A 84 7.86 0.47 -7.72
CA TRP A 84 7.64 -0.40 -6.57
C TRP A 84 6.94 -1.67 -7.00
N GLU A 85 7.33 -2.79 -6.39
CA GLU A 85 6.67 -4.08 -6.56
C GLU A 85 6.66 -4.80 -5.22
N GLU A 86 5.47 -5.22 -4.75
CA GLU A 86 5.29 -5.98 -3.50
C GLU A 86 6.03 -5.37 -2.28
N ASN A 87 5.92 -4.05 -2.08
CA ASN A 87 6.59 -3.28 -1.03
C ASN A 87 8.12 -3.09 -1.20
N ALA A 88 8.71 -3.54 -2.30
CA ALA A 88 10.13 -3.37 -2.58
C ALA A 88 10.37 -2.31 -3.66
N LEU A 89 11.49 -1.59 -3.55
CA LEU A 89 12.00 -0.75 -4.64
C LEU A 89 12.27 -1.64 -5.85
N HIS A 90 11.75 -1.25 -7.01
CA HIS A 90 11.89 -2.02 -8.26
C HIS A 90 12.05 -1.07 -9.46
N GLY A 91 12.65 -1.57 -10.55
CA GLY A 91 12.78 -0.83 -11.81
C GLY A 91 13.62 0.43 -11.68
N GLU A 92 13.35 1.42 -12.52
CA GLU A 92 14.05 2.71 -12.45
C GLU A 92 13.59 3.52 -11.22
N GLY A 93 14.56 4.17 -10.57
CA GLY A 93 14.29 5.10 -9.49
C GLY A 93 15.46 6.04 -9.17
N ILE A 94 15.17 7.02 -8.32
CA ILE A 94 16.13 7.97 -7.77
C ILE A 94 16.14 7.80 -6.26
N TYR A 95 17.29 7.38 -5.73
CA TYR A 95 17.59 7.44 -4.30
C TYR A 95 18.24 8.77 -3.97
N THR A 96 17.79 9.42 -2.92
CA THR A 96 18.38 10.64 -2.36
C THR A 96 18.83 10.33 -0.94
N ASP A 97 20.12 10.48 -0.63
CA ASP A 97 20.61 10.27 0.73
C ASP A 97 20.19 11.41 1.68
N ALA A 98 20.48 11.26 2.98
CA ALA A 98 20.13 12.26 3.99
C ALA A 98 20.87 13.60 3.81
N GLU A 99 21.96 13.62 3.04
CA GLU A 99 22.72 14.84 2.70
C GLU A 99 22.15 15.52 1.44
N GLY A 100 21.19 14.90 0.76
CA GLY A 100 20.55 15.41 -0.45
C GLY A 100 21.25 14.99 -1.75
N HIS A 101 22.27 14.13 -1.71
CA HIS A 101 22.87 13.61 -2.94
C HIS A 101 21.92 12.63 -3.62
N ARG A 102 21.77 12.80 -4.93
CA ARG A 102 20.82 12.02 -5.73
C ARG A 102 21.56 10.97 -6.56
N PHE A 103 20.99 9.77 -6.62
CA PHE A 103 21.55 8.62 -7.30
C PHE A 103 20.45 7.97 -8.15
N LYS A 104 20.60 7.97 -9.47
CA LYS A 104 19.67 7.30 -10.40
C LYS A 104 20.18 5.89 -10.72
N GLY A 105 19.29 4.90 -10.76
CA GLY A 105 19.64 3.60 -11.31
C GLY A 105 18.47 2.62 -11.33
N GLU A 106 18.78 1.36 -11.61
CA GLU A 106 17.82 0.26 -11.56
C GLU A 106 17.89 -0.45 -10.21
N PHE A 107 16.71 -0.78 -9.69
CA PHE A 107 16.50 -1.45 -8.42
C PHE A 107 15.78 -2.79 -8.66
N PHE A 108 16.18 -3.81 -7.92
CA PHE A 108 15.52 -5.11 -7.93
C PHE A 108 15.41 -5.62 -6.49
N ASN A 109 14.17 -5.83 -6.02
CA ASN A 109 13.88 -6.27 -4.66
C ASN A 109 14.60 -5.45 -3.59
N GLY A 110 14.52 -4.12 -3.70
CA GLY A 110 15.11 -3.18 -2.74
C GLY A 110 16.61 -2.94 -2.91
N LYS A 111 17.28 -3.59 -3.87
CA LYS A 111 18.72 -3.43 -4.11
C LYS A 111 18.98 -2.66 -5.40
N GLY A 112 19.61 -1.50 -5.28
CA GLY A 112 20.09 -0.72 -6.42
C GLY A 112 21.43 -1.25 -6.93
N ASN A 113 21.59 -1.37 -8.25
CA ASN A 113 22.85 -1.72 -8.89
C ASN A 113 23.27 -0.60 -9.87
N ASN A 114 24.58 -0.38 -10.01
CA ASN A 114 25.15 0.59 -10.96
C ASN A 114 24.55 2.01 -10.86
N LEU A 115 24.35 2.50 -9.63
CA LEU A 115 23.76 3.82 -9.41
C LEU A 115 24.69 4.94 -9.91
N VAL A 116 24.12 5.89 -10.64
CA VAL A 116 24.80 7.07 -11.15
C VAL A 116 24.46 8.26 -10.28
N LYS A 117 25.48 8.89 -9.67
CA LYS A 117 25.31 10.14 -8.93
C LYS A 117 24.92 11.25 -9.89
N LEU A 118 23.83 11.95 -9.60
CA LEU A 118 23.38 13.14 -10.34
C LEU A 118 24.12 14.38 -9.79
N LEU A 119 24.53 15.27 -10.71
CA LEU A 119 25.20 16.54 -10.41
C LEU A 119 24.18 17.67 -10.17
#